data_AF-A0A9E3D5X7-F1
#
_entry.id   AF-A0A9E3D5X7-F1
#
_cell.length_a   1.000
_cell.length_b   1.000
_cell.length_c   1.000
_cell.angle_alpha   90.00
_cell.angle_beta   90.00
_cell.angle_gamma   90.00
#
_symmetry.space_group_name_H-M   'P 1'
#
loop_
_entity.id
_entity.type
_entity.pdbx_description
1 polymer ?
#
loop_
_entity_poly.entity_id
_entity_poly.type
_entity_poly.pdbx_seq_one_letter_code
_entity_poly.pdbx_strand_id
1 'polypeptide(L)'
;IENHLSSRPLISLAEELREAHGDLPLEAILSGEEISRLRLDGCSLSGLWKLENFMRAQEWIKIAHLKQPYRREILENLRSVAKRDVEAIVDRVRGGATFYVTPEGDFSRDGRLRPMRGGIVDALAPFADLWLCAVAYDPFQSGRLSMLYRVVPYEGIADLGMSLAAARPITASALLGAFLFDRCEKFEIEDAVRAVRARLDSLPGSVFVDPELRQKPDAIVLNAIATLRKRGTLTGDLTSQRLTAARSDPRFPHIPDMIAFQRNMLDETLASVRRLHPD
;
A
#
# COMPACT_ATOMS: atom_id res chain seq x y z
N ILE A 1 -8.49 -4.34 -12.81
CA ILE A 1 -9.47 -3.36 -12.29
C ILE A 1 -8.70 -2.13 -11.88
N GLU A 2 -8.83 -1.05 -12.65
CA GLU A 2 -8.13 0.21 -12.37
C GLU A 2 -8.57 0.72 -10.98
N ASN A 3 -7.66 0.72 -10.01
CA ASN A 3 -7.92 1.08 -8.61
C ASN A 3 -8.07 2.58 -8.37
N HIS A 4 -8.39 3.37 -9.40
CA HIS A 4 -8.55 4.81 -9.27
C HIS A 4 -9.89 5.27 -9.86
N LEU A 5 -10.99 4.79 -9.28
CA LEU A 5 -12.35 5.25 -9.62
C LEU A 5 -12.56 6.77 -9.41
N SER A 6 -11.62 7.47 -8.77
CA SER A 6 -11.72 8.90 -8.47
C SER A 6 -10.85 9.79 -9.37
N SER A 7 -9.90 9.23 -10.12
CA SER A 7 -8.94 10.01 -10.91
C SER A 7 -8.46 9.23 -12.13
N ARG A 8 -8.25 9.89 -13.26
CA ARG A 8 -7.67 9.29 -14.47
C ARG A 8 -6.78 10.30 -15.20
N PRO A 9 -5.84 9.85 -16.05
CA PRO A 9 -5.16 10.74 -16.98
C PRO A 9 -6.16 11.54 -17.80
N LEU A 10 -5.91 12.85 -17.99
CA LEU A 10 -6.79 13.72 -18.78
C LEU A 10 -6.98 13.18 -20.20
N ILE A 11 -5.93 12.63 -20.81
CA ILE A 11 -5.98 12.07 -22.16
C ILE A 11 -6.99 10.91 -22.29
N SER A 12 -7.12 10.07 -21.26
CA SER A 12 -8.11 8.97 -21.26
C SER A 12 -9.53 9.49 -21.12
N LEU A 13 -9.74 10.52 -20.29
CA LEU A 13 -11.05 11.18 -20.16
C LEU A 13 -11.44 11.89 -21.46
N ALA A 14 -10.48 12.53 -22.11
CA ALA A 14 -10.69 13.23 -23.36
C ALA A 14 -11.03 12.29 -24.51
N GLU A 15 -10.43 11.09 -24.56
CA GLU A 15 -10.76 10.11 -25.60
C GLU A 15 -12.22 9.66 -25.44
N GLU A 16 -12.60 9.27 -24.22
CA GLU A 16 -13.96 8.82 -23.91
C GLU A 16 -15.02 9.91 -24.22
N LEU A 17 -14.74 11.16 -23.83
CA LEU A 17 -15.64 12.28 -24.11
C LEU A 17 -15.65 12.65 -25.60
N ARG A 18 -14.53 12.51 -26.32
CA ARG A 18 -14.46 12.80 -27.75
C ARG A 18 -15.20 11.75 -28.57
N GLU A 19 -15.10 10.48 -28.21
CA GLU A 19 -15.89 9.42 -28.84
C GLU A 19 -17.40 9.64 -28.66
N ALA A 20 -17.83 10.12 -27.48
CA ALA A 20 -19.24 10.34 -27.18
C ALA A 20 -19.81 11.66 -27.73
N HIS A 21 -19.04 12.76 -27.70
CA HIS A 21 -19.53 14.12 -27.94
C HIS A 21 -18.78 14.89 -29.02
N GLY A 22 -17.73 14.32 -29.62
CA GLY A 22 -16.87 15.00 -30.57
C GLY A 22 -15.84 15.93 -29.91
N ASP A 23 -15.22 16.80 -30.70
CA ASP A 23 -14.15 17.68 -30.21
C ASP A 23 -14.70 18.87 -29.43
N LEU A 24 -14.68 18.76 -28.11
CA LEU A 24 -15.12 19.83 -27.19
C LEU A 24 -13.95 20.74 -26.78
N PRO A 25 -14.19 22.03 -26.48
CA PRO A 25 -13.22 22.84 -25.78
C PRO A 25 -13.02 22.33 -24.34
N LEU A 26 -11.80 22.39 -23.79
CA LEU A 26 -11.54 21.95 -22.43
C LEU A 26 -12.36 22.73 -21.39
N GLU A 27 -12.66 24.00 -21.68
CA GLU A 27 -13.48 24.86 -20.83
C GLU A 27 -14.92 24.35 -20.69
N ALA A 28 -15.40 23.50 -21.61
CA ALA A 28 -16.70 22.85 -21.45
C ALA A 28 -16.67 21.74 -20.40
N ILE A 29 -15.53 21.08 -20.21
CA ILE A 29 -15.40 19.88 -19.37
C ILE A 29 -14.68 20.13 -18.04
N LEU A 30 -13.84 21.16 -17.94
CA LEU A 30 -13.04 21.51 -16.75
C LEU A 30 -13.28 22.95 -16.29
N SER A 31 -12.97 23.23 -15.01
CA SER A 31 -12.92 24.61 -14.52
C SER A 31 -11.72 25.35 -15.09
N GLY A 32 -11.80 26.69 -15.18
CA GLY A 32 -10.68 27.51 -15.61
C GLY A 32 -9.44 27.32 -14.73
N GLU A 33 -9.63 27.13 -13.42
CA GLU A 33 -8.53 26.85 -12.48
C GLU A 33 -7.73 25.60 -12.85
N GLU A 34 -8.42 24.50 -13.18
CA GLU A 34 -7.75 23.25 -13.58
C GLU A 34 -7.06 23.39 -14.93
N ILE A 35 -7.67 24.10 -15.88
CA ILE A 35 -7.09 24.34 -17.20
C ILE A 35 -5.81 25.16 -17.07
N SER A 36 -5.83 26.25 -16.30
CA SER A 36 -4.65 27.09 -16.08
C SER A 36 -3.57 26.36 -15.27
N ARG A 37 -3.95 25.50 -14.29
CA ARG A 37 -3.00 24.64 -13.57
C ARG A 37 -2.25 23.71 -14.52
N LEU A 38 -2.95 23.13 -15.49
CA LEU A 38 -2.38 22.25 -16.51
C LEU A 38 -1.70 23.02 -17.66
N ARG A 39 -1.90 24.34 -17.73
CA ARG A 39 -1.44 25.21 -18.82
C ARG A 39 -1.98 24.75 -20.17
N LEU A 40 -3.29 24.55 -20.24
CA LEU A 40 -4.02 24.07 -21.42
C LEU A 40 -5.10 25.07 -21.88
N ASP A 41 -4.92 26.36 -21.59
CA ASP A 41 -5.90 27.41 -21.89
C ASP A 41 -6.18 27.48 -23.41
N GLY A 42 -7.47 27.48 -23.78
CA GLY A 42 -7.92 27.51 -25.17
C GLY A 42 -7.74 26.21 -25.95
N CYS A 43 -7.39 25.11 -25.27
CA CYS A 43 -7.20 23.81 -25.90
C CYS A 43 -8.54 23.07 -26.05
N SER A 44 -8.70 22.29 -27.13
CA SER A 44 -9.80 21.32 -27.29
C SER A 44 -9.34 19.91 -26.92
N LEU A 45 -10.28 18.95 -26.83
CA LEU A 45 -9.96 17.55 -26.54
C LEU A 45 -8.94 17.00 -27.54
N SER A 46 -9.13 17.20 -28.84
CA SER A 46 -8.20 16.74 -29.88
C SER A 46 -6.83 17.40 -29.76
N GLY A 47 -6.78 18.65 -29.27
CA GLY A 47 -5.55 19.40 -29.02
C GLY A 47 -4.61 18.75 -27.99
N LEU A 48 -5.11 17.85 -27.15
CA LEU A 48 -4.31 17.15 -26.15
C LEU A 48 -3.31 16.15 -26.74
N TRP A 49 -3.56 15.63 -27.95
CA TRP A 49 -2.65 14.70 -28.64
C TRP A 49 -1.53 15.43 -29.40
N LYS A 50 -1.55 16.76 -29.44
CA LYS A 50 -0.43 17.54 -30.00
C LYS A 50 0.78 17.42 -29.08
N LEU A 51 1.96 17.35 -29.68
CA LEU A 51 3.24 17.16 -28.97
C LEU A 51 3.43 18.15 -27.80
N GLU A 52 3.02 19.40 -27.98
CA GLU A 52 3.13 20.48 -26.98
C GLU A 52 2.26 20.29 -25.73
N ASN A 53 1.17 19.53 -25.84
CA ASN A 53 0.18 19.31 -24.78
C ASN A 53 0.21 17.87 -24.23
N PHE A 54 0.74 16.92 -25.00
CA PHE A 54 0.66 15.49 -24.69
C PHE A 54 1.17 15.15 -23.28
N MET A 55 2.34 15.67 -22.89
CA MET A 55 2.89 15.41 -21.55
C MET A 55 2.00 15.97 -20.43
N ARG A 56 1.33 17.10 -20.66
CA ARG A 56 0.40 17.70 -19.69
C ARG A 56 -0.93 16.93 -19.65
N ALA A 57 -1.34 16.37 -20.78
CA ALA A 57 -2.53 15.53 -20.88
C ALA A 57 -2.38 14.18 -20.17
N GLN A 58 -1.14 13.74 -19.87
CA GLN A 58 -0.89 12.55 -19.05
C GLN A 58 -1.13 12.79 -17.54
N GLU A 59 -1.29 14.05 -17.12
CA GLU A 59 -1.57 14.39 -15.73
C GLU A 59 -2.90 13.80 -15.25
N TRP A 60 -2.91 13.37 -13.99
CA TRP A 60 -4.08 12.76 -13.37
C TRP A 60 -5.05 13.81 -12.88
N ILE A 61 -6.29 13.74 -13.37
CA ILE A 61 -7.38 14.64 -12.98
C ILE A 61 -8.36 13.87 -12.12
N LYS A 62 -8.75 14.47 -11.00
CA LYS A 62 -9.86 13.96 -10.19
C LYS A 62 -11.16 14.13 -10.99
N ILE A 63 -11.95 13.07 -11.10
CA ILE A 63 -13.26 13.10 -11.79
C ILE A 63 -14.18 14.15 -11.16
N ALA A 64 -14.00 14.45 -9.87
CA ALA A 64 -14.71 15.51 -9.17
C ALA A 64 -14.54 16.91 -9.80
N HIS A 65 -13.44 17.14 -10.52
CA HIS A 65 -13.12 18.41 -11.17
C HIS A 65 -13.75 18.55 -12.57
N LEU A 66 -14.37 17.48 -13.09
CA LEU A 66 -15.18 17.58 -14.31
C LEU A 66 -16.46 18.37 -14.04
N LYS A 67 -16.86 19.19 -15.02
CA LYS A 67 -18.15 19.87 -15.05
C LYS A 67 -19.29 18.90 -15.34
N GLN A 68 -20.50 19.26 -14.91
CA GLN A 68 -21.72 18.59 -15.38
C GLN A 68 -22.03 19.01 -16.82
N PRO A 69 -22.62 18.14 -17.66
CA PRO A 69 -23.09 16.77 -17.35
C PRO A 69 -21.99 15.69 -17.43
N TYR A 70 -20.85 15.99 -18.04
CA TYR A 70 -19.78 15.03 -18.34
C TYR A 70 -19.26 14.27 -17.13
N ARG A 71 -19.17 14.92 -15.97
CA ARG A 71 -18.82 14.26 -14.70
C ARG A 71 -19.73 13.08 -14.40
N ARG A 72 -21.04 13.25 -14.56
CA ARG A 72 -22.02 12.21 -14.27
C ARG A 72 -21.90 11.06 -15.27
N GLU A 73 -21.79 11.38 -16.56
CA GLU A 73 -21.65 10.38 -17.62
C GLU A 73 -20.41 9.51 -17.44
N ILE A 74 -19.24 10.12 -17.20
CA ILE A 74 -18.01 9.38 -16.92
C ILE A 74 -18.15 8.49 -15.69
N LEU A 75 -18.79 8.98 -14.62
CA LEU A 75 -19.03 8.15 -13.43
C LEU A 75 -19.98 6.97 -13.72
N GLU A 76 -21.01 7.16 -14.53
CA GLU A 76 -21.95 6.12 -14.94
C GLU A 76 -21.26 5.07 -15.82
N ASN A 77 -20.46 5.51 -16.79
CA ASN A 77 -19.65 4.62 -17.64
C ASN A 77 -18.65 3.81 -16.82
N LEU A 78 -17.89 4.45 -15.93
CA LEU A 78 -16.92 3.76 -15.07
C LEU A 78 -17.59 2.72 -14.17
N ARG A 79 -18.78 3.03 -13.62
CA ARG A 79 -19.57 2.06 -12.86
C ARG A 79 -20.01 0.88 -13.72
N SER A 80 -20.46 1.16 -14.95
CA SER A 80 -20.89 0.12 -15.90
C SER A 80 -19.73 -0.79 -16.32
N VAL A 81 -18.58 -0.21 -16.66
CA VAL A 81 -17.35 -0.96 -16.97
C VAL A 81 -16.91 -1.79 -15.77
N ALA A 82 -16.80 -1.20 -14.58
CA ALA A 82 -16.42 -1.92 -13.37
C ALA A 82 -17.37 -3.08 -13.06
N LYS A 83 -18.69 -2.88 -13.25
CA LYS A 83 -19.69 -3.94 -13.08
C LYS A 83 -19.46 -5.09 -14.06
N ARG A 84 -19.26 -4.80 -15.35
CA ARG A 84 -18.97 -5.82 -16.37
C ARG A 84 -17.69 -6.58 -16.09
N ASP A 85 -16.63 -5.88 -15.66
CA ASP A 85 -15.37 -6.50 -15.27
C ASP A 85 -15.54 -7.45 -14.09
N VAL A 86 -16.29 -7.03 -13.06
CA VAL A 86 -16.60 -7.87 -11.90
C VAL A 86 -17.41 -9.09 -12.31
N GLU A 87 -18.45 -8.93 -13.13
CA GLU A 87 -19.26 -10.04 -13.66
C GLU A 87 -18.40 -11.04 -14.44
N ALA A 88 -17.52 -10.57 -15.32
CA ALA A 88 -16.61 -11.42 -16.07
C ALA A 88 -15.64 -12.20 -15.17
N ILE A 89 -15.14 -11.58 -14.09
CA ILE A 89 -14.27 -12.25 -13.13
C ILE A 89 -15.07 -13.29 -12.32
N VAL A 90 -16.28 -12.96 -11.87
CA VAL A 90 -17.17 -13.89 -11.15
C VAL A 90 -17.43 -15.13 -12.01
N ASP A 91 -17.75 -14.98 -13.29
CA ASP A 91 -18.00 -16.11 -14.19
C ASP A 91 -16.76 -17.01 -14.35
N ARG A 92 -15.55 -16.41 -14.40
CA ARG A 92 -14.30 -17.18 -14.45
C ARG A 92 -14.05 -17.96 -13.16
N VAL A 93 -14.30 -17.34 -12.01
CA VAL A 93 -14.11 -17.97 -10.69
C VAL A 93 -15.10 -19.10 -10.50
N ARG A 94 -16.37 -18.93 -10.90
CA ARG A 94 -17.37 -20.01 -10.94
C ARG A 94 -16.94 -21.19 -11.82
N GLY A 95 -16.19 -20.92 -12.88
CA GLY A 95 -15.57 -21.94 -13.73
C GLY A 95 -14.34 -22.63 -13.13
N GLY A 96 -13.95 -22.31 -11.89
CA GLY A 96 -12.81 -22.90 -11.18
C GLY A 96 -11.50 -22.11 -11.27
N ALA A 97 -11.53 -20.86 -11.77
CA ALA A 97 -10.32 -20.03 -11.81
C ALA A 97 -9.96 -19.48 -10.42
N THR A 98 -8.66 -19.38 -10.14
CA THR A 98 -8.15 -18.65 -8.98
C THR A 98 -7.90 -17.18 -9.34
N PHE A 99 -8.36 -16.28 -8.47
CA PHE A 99 -8.18 -14.84 -8.65
C PHE A 99 -7.42 -14.23 -7.47
N TYR A 100 -6.33 -13.51 -7.75
CA TYR A 100 -5.55 -12.80 -6.75
C TYR A 100 -5.92 -11.31 -6.77
N VAL A 101 -6.23 -10.75 -5.59
CA VAL A 101 -6.62 -9.35 -5.46
C VAL A 101 -5.92 -8.68 -4.29
N THR A 102 -5.47 -7.45 -4.51
CA THR A 102 -5.02 -6.54 -3.45
C THR A 102 -6.14 -5.52 -3.20
N PRO A 103 -7.04 -5.76 -2.23
CA PRO A 103 -8.31 -5.02 -2.12
C PRO A 103 -8.15 -3.56 -1.67
N GLU A 104 -7.00 -3.16 -1.14
CA GLU A 104 -6.72 -1.76 -0.76
C GLU A 104 -6.64 -0.82 -1.98
N GLY A 105 -6.17 -1.38 -3.10
CA GLY A 105 -5.99 -0.72 -4.38
C GLY A 105 -4.87 0.32 -4.48
N ASP A 106 -4.30 0.75 -3.36
CA ASP A 106 -3.13 1.63 -3.28
C ASP A 106 -2.10 1.04 -2.32
N PHE A 107 -0.82 1.34 -2.53
CA PHE A 107 0.21 1.03 -1.54
C PHE A 107 0.03 1.87 -0.27
N SER A 108 0.20 1.24 0.89
CA SER A 108 0.29 1.93 2.17
C SER A 108 1.52 2.84 2.20
N ARG A 109 1.39 4.03 2.82
CA ARG A 109 2.49 4.99 3.00
C ARG A 109 3.05 5.01 4.42
N ASP A 110 2.32 4.43 5.37
CA ASP A 110 2.57 4.53 6.81
C ASP A 110 2.62 3.18 7.51
N GLY A 111 2.45 2.07 6.80
CA GLY A 111 2.57 0.70 7.31
C GLY A 111 1.25 0.07 7.72
N ARG A 112 0.15 0.84 7.70
CA ARG A 112 -1.19 0.36 8.03
C ARG A 112 -1.91 -0.13 6.78
N LEU A 113 -2.76 -1.15 6.93
CA LEU A 113 -3.71 -1.51 5.88
C LEU A 113 -4.67 -0.34 5.66
N ARG A 114 -4.89 -0.02 4.40
CA ARG A 114 -5.93 0.91 3.98
C ARG A 114 -7.29 0.20 3.98
N PRO A 115 -8.39 0.96 4.01
CA PRO A 115 -9.72 0.38 3.85
C PRO A 115 -9.80 -0.45 2.57
N MET A 116 -10.30 -1.68 2.72
CA MET A 116 -10.52 -2.56 1.59
C MET A 116 -11.66 -2.02 0.73
N ARG A 117 -11.42 -1.90 -0.56
CA ARG A 117 -12.42 -1.50 -1.54
C ARG A 117 -13.25 -2.74 -1.87
N GLY A 118 -14.27 -2.97 -1.05
CA GLY A 118 -14.99 -4.25 -0.91
C GLY A 118 -15.68 -4.78 -2.16
N GLY A 119 -15.94 -3.96 -3.18
CA GLY A 119 -16.81 -4.33 -4.30
C GLY A 119 -16.45 -5.62 -5.03
N ILE A 120 -15.17 -5.97 -5.17
CA ILE A 120 -14.76 -7.24 -5.80
C ILE A 120 -14.73 -8.41 -4.82
N VAL A 121 -14.26 -8.21 -3.58
CA VAL A 121 -14.23 -9.30 -2.59
C VAL A 121 -15.64 -9.73 -2.25
N ASP A 122 -16.55 -8.77 -2.05
CA ASP A 122 -17.96 -9.02 -1.76
C ASP A 122 -18.67 -9.74 -2.90
N ALA A 123 -18.30 -9.44 -4.15
CA ALA A 123 -18.85 -10.11 -5.34
C ALA A 123 -18.36 -11.56 -5.50
N LEU A 124 -17.14 -11.85 -5.07
CA LEU A 124 -16.52 -13.17 -5.20
C LEU A 124 -16.80 -14.09 -4.01
N ALA A 125 -16.98 -13.55 -2.81
CA ALA A 125 -17.18 -14.30 -1.58
C ALA A 125 -18.26 -15.41 -1.66
N PRO A 126 -19.40 -15.23 -2.36
CA PRO A 126 -20.42 -16.29 -2.46
C PRO A 126 -20.02 -17.49 -3.34
N PHE A 127 -18.96 -17.38 -4.15
CA PHE A 127 -18.60 -18.37 -5.17
C PHE A 127 -17.19 -18.92 -5.01
N ALA A 128 -16.45 -18.50 -3.98
CA ALA A 128 -15.04 -18.83 -3.83
C ALA A 128 -14.66 -19.08 -2.37
N ASP A 129 -13.76 -20.03 -2.16
CA ASP A 129 -13.02 -20.13 -0.91
C ASP A 129 -12.03 -18.97 -0.83
N LEU A 130 -12.18 -18.12 0.17
CA LEU A 130 -11.31 -16.97 0.37
C LEU A 130 -10.06 -17.38 1.14
N TRP A 131 -8.90 -17.03 0.58
CA TRP A 131 -7.59 -17.21 1.21
C TRP A 131 -6.93 -15.84 1.39
N LEU A 132 -6.37 -15.62 2.58
CA LEU A 132 -5.62 -14.43 2.91
C LEU A 132 -4.15 -14.67 2.58
N CYS A 133 -3.55 -13.79 1.78
CA CYS A 133 -2.10 -13.75 1.55
C CYS A 133 -1.53 -12.51 2.23
N ALA A 134 -1.09 -12.65 3.48
CA ALA A 134 -0.56 -11.55 4.26
C ALA A 134 0.95 -11.41 4.02
N VAL A 135 1.38 -10.24 3.56
CA VAL A 135 2.78 -9.98 3.16
C VAL A 135 3.43 -8.97 4.09
N ALA A 136 4.69 -9.20 4.45
CA ALA A 136 5.54 -8.25 5.15
C ALA A 136 6.94 -8.21 4.54
N TYR A 137 7.45 -7.00 4.32
CA TYR A 137 8.83 -6.80 3.88
C TYR A 137 9.76 -6.64 5.09
N ASP A 138 11.00 -7.11 4.98
CA ASP A 138 12.06 -6.91 5.98
C ASP A 138 13.15 -5.96 5.42
N PRO A 139 12.87 -4.65 5.32
CA PRO A 139 13.74 -3.71 4.62
C PRO A 139 15.10 -3.51 5.30
N PHE A 140 15.22 -3.68 6.61
CA PHE A 140 16.48 -3.45 7.32
C PHE A 140 17.50 -4.57 7.07
N GLN A 141 17.12 -5.69 6.46
CA GLN A 141 18.09 -6.71 6.07
C GLN A 141 18.99 -6.27 4.91
N SER A 142 20.21 -6.80 4.92
CA SER A 142 21.20 -6.63 3.86
C SER A 142 20.84 -7.42 2.60
N GLY A 143 21.27 -6.94 1.43
CA GLY A 143 21.15 -7.68 0.17
C GLY A 143 19.82 -7.44 -0.55
N ARG A 144 19.24 -8.49 -1.12
CA ARG A 144 17.93 -8.43 -1.80
C ARG A 144 16.83 -8.15 -0.78
N LEU A 145 15.79 -7.44 -1.20
CA LEU A 145 14.64 -7.15 -0.35
C LEU A 145 13.98 -8.47 0.08
N SER A 146 14.07 -8.78 1.37
CA SER A 146 13.40 -9.95 1.94
C SER A 146 11.90 -9.66 2.09
N MET A 147 11.09 -10.65 1.73
CA MET A 147 9.64 -10.60 1.77
C MET A 147 9.13 -11.91 2.32
N LEU A 148 8.38 -11.83 3.42
CA LEU A 148 7.68 -12.96 3.99
C LEU A 148 6.21 -12.87 3.61
N TYR A 149 5.62 -14.00 3.30
CA TYR A 149 4.19 -14.10 3.07
C TYR A 149 3.63 -15.28 3.86
N ARG A 150 2.41 -15.13 4.36
CA ARG A 150 1.64 -16.16 5.03
C ARG A 150 0.31 -16.34 4.30
N VAL A 151 0.03 -17.56 3.87
CA VAL A 151 -1.25 -17.93 3.25
C VAL A 151 -2.08 -18.70 4.26
N VAL A 152 -3.28 -18.21 4.57
CA VAL A 152 -4.22 -18.83 5.51
C VAL A 152 -5.64 -18.75 4.96
N PRO A 153 -6.51 -19.73 5.27
CA PRO A 153 -7.93 -19.62 4.92
C PRO A 153 -8.56 -18.43 5.66
N TYR A 154 -9.53 -17.77 5.03
CA TYR A 154 -10.37 -16.78 5.70
C TYR A 154 -11.54 -17.47 6.39
N GLU A 155 -11.56 -17.40 7.71
CA GLU A 155 -12.54 -18.12 8.55
C GLU A 155 -13.84 -17.32 8.80
N GLY A 156 -13.95 -16.08 8.29
CA GLY A 156 -15.14 -15.25 8.47
C GLY A 156 -15.36 -14.71 9.89
N ILE A 157 -14.37 -14.82 10.78
CA ILE A 157 -14.47 -14.46 12.20
C ILE A 157 -14.52 -12.92 12.41
N ALA A 158 -13.84 -12.15 11.57
CA ALA A 158 -13.89 -10.68 11.57
C ALA A 158 -13.79 -10.15 10.14
N ASP A 159 -13.78 -8.83 9.97
CA ASP A 159 -13.58 -8.24 8.65
C ASP A 159 -12.25 -8.70 8.01
N LEU A 160 -12.24 -8.76 6.68
CA LEU A 160 -11.11 -9.24 5.89
C LEU A 160 -9.82 -8.44 6.19
N GLY A 161 -9.95 -7.13 6.48
CA GLY A 161 -8.84 -6.24 6.81
C GLY A 161 -8.18 -6.61 8.11
N MET A 162 -8.97 -6.75 9.18
CA MET A 162 -8.48 -7.19 10.48
C MET A 162 -7.86 -8.60 10.40
N SER A 163 -8.50 -9.52 9.67
CA SER A 163 -8.00 -10.89 9.50
C SER A 163 -6.65 -10.91 8.75
N LEU A 164 -6.52 -10.10 7.69
CA LEU A 164 -5.28 -9.96 6.92
C LEU A 164 -4.16 -9.31 7.76
N ALA A 165 -4.49 -8.27 8.53
CA ALA A 165 -3.54 -7.62 9.43
C ALA A 165 -3.03 -8.59 10.50
N ALA A 166 -3.91 -9.39 11.10
CA ALA A 166 -3.53 -10.37 12.12
C ALA A 166 -2.70 -11.53 11.55
N ALA A 167 -2.93 -11.91 10.29
CA ALA A 167 -2.14 -12.93 9.61
C ALA A 167 -0.74 -12.46 9.18
N ARG A 168 -0.47 -11.15 9.22
CA ARG A 168 0.78 -10.56 8.72
C ARG A 168 2.02 -11.10 9.47
N PRO A 169 3.08 -11.53 8.75
CA PRO A 169 4.33 -11.92 9.37
C PRO A 169 4.98 -10.79 10.18
N ILE A 170 5.51 -11.12 11.35
CA ILE A 170 6.35 -10.22 12.16
C ILE A 170 7.82 -10.44 11.76
N THR A 171 8.46 -9.39 11.27
CA THR A 171 9.84 -9.40 10.77
C THR A 171 10.81 -8.73 11.74
N ALA A 172 12.12 -8.85 11.48
CA ALA A 172 13.13 -8.18 12.28
C ALA A 172 12.98 -6.66 12.18
N SER A 173 12.70 -6.15 10.99
CA SER A 173 12.43 -4.72 10.77
C SER A 173 11.25 -4.20 11.56
N ALA A 174 10.18 -4.98 11.71
CA ALA A 174 9.02 -4.58 12.49
C ALA A 174 9.37 -4.38 13.98
N LEU A 175 10.06 -5.37 14.57
CA LEU A 175 10.45 -5.32 15.99
C LEU A 175 11.55 -4.28 16.27
N LEU A 176 12.57 -4.21 15.41
CA LEU A 176 13.63 -3.22 15.53
C LEU A 176 13.09 -1.80 15.25
N GLY A 177 12.19 -1.66 14.28
CA GLY A 177 11.50 -0.41 13.97
C GLY A 177 10.73 0.12 15.18
N ALA A 178 10.02 -0.75 15.90
CA ALA A 178 9.35 -0.38 17.14
C ALA A 178 10.34 0.09 18.22
N PHE A 179 11.46 -0.63 18.43
CA PHE A 179 12.51 -0.19 19.35
C PHE A 179 13.06 1.19 18.99
N LEU A 180 13.42 1.39 17.72
CA LEU A 180 14.02 2.62 17.23
C LEU A 180 13.03 3.80 17.27
N PHE A 181 11.74 3.55 17.01
CA PHE A 181 10.71 4.57 17.10
C PHE A 181 10.51 5.08 18.53
N ASP A 182 10.52 4.16 19.52
CA ASP A 182 10.37 4.49 20.93
C ASP A 182 11.63 5.17 21.52
N ARG A 183 12.79 5.00 20.88
CA ARG A 183 14.09 5.54 21.31
C ARG A 183 14.54 6.70 20.41
N CYS A 184 14.16 7.91 20.78
CA CYS A 184 14.64 9.15 20.15
C CYS A 184 16.08 9.54 20.57
N GLU A 185 16.66 8.85 21.54
CA GLU A 185 17.96 9.15 22.15
C GLU A 185 19.07 8.17 21.71
N LYS A 186 20.27 8.32 22.28
CA LYS A 186 21.38 7.39 22.07
C LYS A 186 21.07 6.03 22.70
N PHE A 187 21.52 4.95 22.06
CA PHE A 187 21.34 3.58 22.56
C PHE A 187 22.55 2.70 22.25
N GLU A 188 22.75 1.63 23.03
CA GLU A 188 23.74 0.61 22.73
C GLU A 188 23.17 -0.49 21.84
N ILE A 189 24.01 -1.11 21.01
CA ILE A 189 23.56 -2.22 20.14
C ILE A 189 22.94 -3.36 20.97
N GLU A 190 23.49 -3.63 22.15
CA GLU A 190 22.99 -4.65 23.08
C GLU A 190 21.57 -4.34 23.58
N ASP A 191 21.22 -3.06 23.75
CA ASP A 191 19.86 -2.66 24.12
C ASP A 191 18.87 -3.01 23.03
N ALA A 192 19.23 -2.79 21.75
CA ALA A 192 18.39 -3.12 20.62
C ALA A 192 18.16 -4.64 20.52
N VAL A 193 19.23 -5.44 20.67
CA VAL A 193 19.13 -6.92 20.67
C VAL A 193 18.26 -7.40 21.83
N ARG A 194 18.49 -6.89 23.04
CA ARG A 194 17.72 -7.25 24.24
C ARG A 194 16.25 -6.89 24.09
N ALA A 195 15.96 -5.70 23.56
CA ALA A 195 14.59 -5.24 23.35
C ALA A 195 13.85 -6.03 22.27
N VAL A 196 14.54 -6.45 21.20
CA VAL A 196 13.93 -7.34 20.18
C VAL A 196 13.65 -8.72 20.75
N ARG A 197 14.59 -9.31 21.52
CA ARG A 197 14.37 -10.58 22.23
C ARG A 197 13.18 -10.52 23.18
N ALA A 198 13.15 -9.53 24.06
CA ALA A 198 12.05 -9.36 25.01
C ALA A 198 10.69 -9.19 24.31
N ARG A 199 10.66 -8.48 23.17
CA ARG A 199 9.46 -8.40 22.32
C ARG A 199 9.11 -9.77 21.74
N LEU A 200 10.06 -10.49 21.13
CA LEU A 200 9.84 -11.84 20.59
C LEU A 200 9.25 -12.80 21.63
N ASP A 201 9.79 -12.79 22.85
CA ASP A 201 9.36 -13.67 23.94
C ASP A 201 7.96 -13.32 24.49
N SER A 202 7.50 -12.08 24.27
CA SER A 202 6.18 -11.60 24.71
C SER A 202 5.12 -11.61 23.60
N LEU A 203 5.47 -12.07 22.40
CA LEU A 203 4.53 -12.16 21.29
C LEU A 203 3.45 -13.23 21.57
N PRO A 204 2.17 -12.98 21.22
CA PRO A 204 1.11 -13.99 21.33
C PRO A 204 1.46 -15.25 20.52
N GLY A 205 1.15 -16.44 21.05
CA GLY A 205 1.48 -17.71 20.37
C GLY A 205 0.84 -17.88 18.97
N SER A 206 -0.23 -17.15 18.68
CA SER A 206 -0.95 -17.15 17.40
C SER A 206 -0.28 -16.34 16.29
N VAL A 207 0.70 -15.48 16.60
CA VAL A 207 1.40 -14.70 15.58
C VAL A 207 2.37 -15.55 14.77
N PHE A 208 2.47 -15.22 13.48
CA PHE A 208 3.52 -15.76 12.63
C PHE A 208 4.72 -14.83 12.65
N VAL A 209 5.86 -15.36 13.08
CA VAL A 209 7.13 -14.64 13.15
C VAL A 209 8.08 -15.25 12.14
N ASP A 210 8.91 -14.42 11.53
CA ASP A 210 10.00 -14.87 10.67
C ASP A 210 10.80 -16.03 11.31
N PRO A 211 10.85 -17.22 10.67
CA PRO A 211 11.58 -18.37 11.20
C PRO A 211 13.07 -18.09 11.41
N GLU A 212 13.72 -17.30 10.54
CA GLU A 212 15.13 -16.98 10.69
C GLU A 212 15.38 -16.09 11.91
N LEU A 213 14.50 -15.10 12.11
CA LEU A 213 14.50 -14.26 13.31
C LEU A 213 14.29 -15.07 14.59
N ARG A 214 13.36 -16.05 14.58
CA ARG A 214 13.14 -16.95 15.73
C ARG A 214 14.37 -17.79 16.05
N GLN A 215 15.07 -18.30 15.04
CA GLN A 215 16.23 -19.16 15.24
C GLN A 215 17.48 -18.38 15.68
N LYS A 216 17.69 -17.18 15.15
CA LYS A 216 18.94 -16.41 15.32
C LYS A 216 18.67 -14.93 15.56
N PRO A 217 17.96 -14.56 16.64
CA PRO A 217 17.50 -13.19 16.84
C PRO A 217 18.64 -12.17 16.83
N ASP A 218 19.74 -12.47 17.51
CA ASP A 218 20.88 -11.56 17.65
C ASP A 218 21.57 -11.29 16.32
N ALA A 219 21.89 -12.36 15.58
CA ALA A 219 22.59 -12.23 14.31
C ALA A 219 21.76 -11.42 13.31
N ILE A 220 20.44 -11.64 13.28
CA ILE A 220 19.51 -10.94 12.41
C ILE A 220 19.39 -9.46 12.80
N VAL A 221 19.33 -9.14 14.10
CA VAL A 221 19.27 -7.75 14.58
C VAL A 221 20.59 -7.02 14.34
N LEU A 222 21.73 -7.66 14.60
CA LEU A 222 23.06 -7.10 14.34
C LEU A 222 23.26 -6.80 12.85
N ASN A 223 22.82 -7.71 11.97
CA ASN A 223 22.84 -7.48 10.53
C ASN A 223 21.94 -6.30 10.10
N ALA A 224 20.75 -6.20 10.70
CA ALA A 224 19.83 -5.10 10.43
C ALA A 224 20.44 -3.75 10.86
N ILE A 225 21.05 -3.67 12.05
CA ILE A 225 21.74 -2.48 12.54
C ILE A 225 22.90 -2.10 11.63
N ALA A 226 23.74 -3.07 11.21
CA ALA A 226 24.84 -2.82 10.28
C ALA A 226 24.33 -2.24 8.94
N THR A 227 23.21 -2.76 8.45
CA THR A 227 22.57 -2.26 7.23
C THR A 227 22.03 -0.84 7.40
N LEU A 228 21.35 -0.54 8.51
CA LEU A 228 20.86 0.79 8.83
C LEU A 228 22.00 1.81 8.96
N ARG A 229 23.15 1.41 9.53
CA ARG A 229 24.38 2.24 9.57
C ARG A 229 24.92 2.49 8.17
N LYS A 230 25.00 1.45 7.33
CA LYS A 230 25.46 1.57 5.93
C LYS A 230 24.58 2.52 5.11
N ARG A 231 23.28 2.58 5.40
CA ARG A 231 22.33 3.49 4.74
C ARG A 231 22.31 4.90 5.34
N GLY A 232 23.05 5.14 6.42
CA GLY A 232 23.07 6.42 7.12
C GLY A 232 21.85 6.68 8.00
N THR A 233 20.94 5.71 8.16
CA THR A 233 19.78 5.81 9.07
C THR A 233 20.21 5.79 10.54
N LEU A 234 21.30 5.07 10.83
CA LEU A 234 21.97 5.09 12.13
C LEU A 234 23.37 5.67 11.99
N THR A 235 23.84 6.36 13.03
CA THR A 235 25.21 6.88 13.14
C THR A 235 25.76 6.66 14.55
N GLY A 236 27.09 6.65 14.68
CA GLY A 236 27.81 6.42 15.93
C GLY A 236 28.61 5.11 15.97
N ASP A 237 29.07 4.76 17.17
CA ASP A 237 29.90 3.58 17.45
C ASP A 237 29.11 2.48 18.17
N LEU A 238 29.74 1.33 18.42
CA LEU A 238 29.06 0.15 18.98
C LEU A 238 28.38 0.42 20.33
N THR A 239 28.88 1.39 21.10
CA THR A 239 28.41 1.78 22.43
C THR A 239 27.51 3.01 22.42
N SER A 240 27.31 3.64 21.25
CA SER A 240 26.60 4.90 21.16
C SER A 240 26.04 5.09 19.76
N GLN A 241 24.89 4.48 19.49
CA GLN A 241 24.13 4.63 18.25
C GLN A 241 23.05 5.69 18.41
N ARG A 242 22.71 6.40 17.32
CA ARG A 242 21.55 7.30 17.25
C ARG A 242 20.90 7.26 15.88
N LEU A 243 19.58 7.49 15.85
CA LEU A 243 18.84 7.72 14.60
C LEU A 243 19.22 9.05 13.96
N THR A 244 19.26 9.07 12.63
CA THR A 244 19.42 10.29 11.83
C THR A 244 18.09 10.72 11.23
N ALA A 245 18.11 11.81 10.44
CA ALA A 245 16.99 12.23 9.62
C ALA A 245 16.81 11.37 8.35
N ALA A 246 17.81 10.57 7.97
CA ALA A 246 17.78 9.74 6.76
C ALA A 246 17.03 8.43 7.02
N ARG A 247 15.69 8.50 7.00
CA ARG A 247 14.80 7.38 7.36
C ARG A 247 14.03 6.77 6.19
N SER A 248 14.19 7.31 4.99
CA SER A 248 13.60 6.75 3.78
C SER A 248 14.43 5.58 3.23
N ASP A 249 13.78 4.72 2.44
CA ASP A 249 14.44 3.64 1.73
C ASP A 249 14.19 3.79 0.22
N PRO A 250 15.23 3.84 -0.63
CA PRO A 250 15.06 4.04 -2.08
C PRO A 250 14.20 2.97 -2.76
N ARG A 251 14.08 1.78 -2.17
CA ARG A 251 13.21 0.71 -2.70
C ARG A 251 11.73 1.00 -2.47
N PHE A 252 11.42 1.96 -1.60
CA PHE A 252 10.07 2.37 -1.23
C PHE A 252 9.90 3.89 -1.34
N PRO A 253 9.87 4.44 -2.56
CA PRO A 253 9.91 5.90 -2.78
C PRO A 253 8.70 6.66 -2.20
N HIS A 254 7.61 5.97 -1.88
CA HIS A 254 6.39 6.54 -1.31
C HIS A 254 6.35 6.52 0.23
N ILE A 255 7.38 5.96 0.88
CA ILE A 255 7.48 5.84 2.34
C ILE A 255 8.51 6.86 2.85
N PRO A 256 8.09 7.94 3.53
CA PRO A 256 8.99 8.97 4.00
C PRO A 256 9.83 8.54 5.23
N ASP A 257 9.26 7.70 6.10
CA ASP A 257 9.93 7.18 7.29
C ASP A 257 9.67 5.67 7.43
N MET A 258 10.70 4.87 7.11
CA MET A 258 10.63 3.42 7.17
C MET A 258 10.61 2.88 8.62
N ILE A 259 11.16 3.61 9.59
CA ILE A 259 11.10 3.22 11.01
C ILE A 259 9.64 3.28 11.48
N ALA A 260 8.98 4.41 11.22
CA ALA A 260 7.58 4.61 11.56
C ALA A 260 6.67 3.61 10.83
N PHE A 261 6.93 3.36 9.54
CA PHE A 261 6.19 2.38 8.74
C PHE A 261 6.22 0.98 9.38
N GLN A 262 7.42 0.49 9.71
CA GLN A 262 7.61 -0.85 10.27
C GLN A 262 7.00 -0.97 11.68
N ARG A 263 7.12 0.08 12.49
CA ARG A 263 6.47 0.15 13.82
C ARG A 263 4.95 0.13 13.72
N ASN A 264 4.35 0.92 12.82
CA ASN A 264 2.90 0.94 12.64
C ASN A 264 2.35 -0.38 12.12
N MET A 265 3.10 -1.04 11.22
CA MET A 265 2.78 -2.37 10.74
C MET A 265 2.73 -3.39 11.88
N LEU A 266 3.71 -3.36 12.81
CA LEU A 266 3.71 -4.20 14.00
C LEU A 266 2.51 -3.92 14.90
N ASP A 267 2.28 -2.64 15.23
CA ASP A 267 1.19 -2.22 16.12
C ASP A 267 -0.17 -2.66 15.60
N GLU A 268 -0.44 -2.47 14.31
CA GLU A 268 -1.67 -2.91 13.66
C GLU A 268 -1.84 -4.44 13.70
N THR A 269 -0.75 -5.17 13.44
CA THR A 269 -0.73 -6.64 13.48
C THR A 269 -1.09 -7.14 14.88
N LEU A 270 -0.41 -6.62 15.91
CA LEU A 270 -0.67 -7.01 17.31
C LEU A 270 -2.05 -6.58 17.80
N ALA A 271 -2.51 -5.38 17.44
CA ALA A 271 -3.85 -4.93 17.78
C ALA A 271 -4.94 -5.80 17.14
N SER A 272 -4.72 -6.25 15.91
CA SER A 272 -5.66 -7.13 15.20
C SER A 272 -5.69 -8.53 15.82
N VAL A 273 -4.52 -9.09 16.16
CA VAL A 273 -4.43 -10.39 16.85
C VAL A 273 -5.16 -10.38 18.19
N ARG A 274 -4.95 -9.34 19.02
CA ARG A 274 -5.64 -9.22 20.32
C ARG A 274 -7.17 -9.13 20.19
N ARG A 275 -7.68 -8.59 19.07
CA ARG A 275 -9.13 -8.50 18.82
C ARG A 275 -9.71 -9.82 18.34
N LEU A 276 -8.97 -10.59 17.54
CA LEU A 276 -9.41 -11.89 17.02
C LEU A 276 -9.28 -13.01 18.05
N HIS A 277 -8.29 -12.91 18.92
CA HIS A 277 -8.00 -13.88 19.98
C HIS A 277 -7.90 -13.13 21.31
N PRO A 278 -9.03 -12.63 21.85
CA PRO A 278 -9.05 -12.09 23.20
C PRO A 278 -8.77 -13.25 24.18
N ASP A 279 -7.76 -13.08 25.03
CA ASP A 279 -7.44 -14.01 26.12
C ASP A 279 -8.62 -14.21 27.08
#